data_AF-A0A352A092-F1
#
_entry.id   AF-A0A352A092-F1
#
_cell.length_a   1.000
_cell.length_b   1.000
_cell.length_c   1.000
_cell.angle_alpha   90.00
_cell.angle_beta   90.00
_cell.angle_gamma   90.00
#
_symmetry.space_group_name_H-M   'P 1'
#
loop_
_entity.id
_entity.type
_entity.pdbx_description
1 polymer ?
#
loop_
_entity_poly.entity_id
_entity_poly.type
_entity_poly.pdbx_seq_one_letter_code
_entity_poly.pdbx_strand_id
1 'polypeptide(L)'
;MSTIKSTPKKLTRTRRHTKLDKILAGEVPKKQKNIRTARDSGSAPQKKARDILAMTPKKKKKTGKPQYIVRDDYFYEAKRLGYRARSAFKLLDIQEKYNIIRTGMKVLDIASAPGSWLQVLAKMVGPTGIIAGVDIQKIEGLGYQNVHVFQGDVFVTEPIIEFLKGIHDNKETSQKRSNLNEEGVPKGGVQKKYDEGGTEGGVQRTIFSEVYKMDCITSDIAAHTTGQTGVDQYRSVELNLAILDIADIFLRKGGTLVLKVFVGEDIDDLIGPIKARYTVLHKCKPKACRERSFEEYFVCQGKKD
;
A
#
# COMPACT_ATOMS: atom_id res chain seq x y z
N MET A 1 -58.59 50.61 20.58
CA MET A 1 -57.74 50.41 19.39
C MET A 1 -56.34 50.01 19.83
N SER A 2 -55.99 48.73 19.78
CA SER A 2 -54.61 48.23 19.62
C SER A 2 -54.68 46.73 19.34
N THR A 3 -53.99 46.29 18.31
CA THR A 3 -54.35 45.15 17.47
C THR A 3 -53.46 43.94 17.73
N ILE A 4 -54.08 42.79 18.00
CA ILE A 4 -53.46 41.45 17.93
C ILE A 4 -53.38 41.04 16.44
N LYS A 5 -52.20 40.62 15.95
CA LYS A 5 -52.11 39.86 14.68
C LYS A 5 -51.07 38.73 14.75
N SER A 6 -51.58 37.51 14.72
CA SER A 6 -50.95 36.27 14.25
C SER A 6 -50.70 36.35 12.74
N THR A 7 -49.59 35.87 12.17
CA THR A 7 -49.38 34.47 11.69
C THR A 7 -48.04 34.39 10.94
N PRO A 8 -47.37 33.22 10.87
CA PRO A 8 -46.20 33.01 10.02
C PRO A 8 -46.52 32.15 8.78
N LYS A 9 -45.86 32.45 7.64
CA LYS A 9 -45.28 31.51 6.63
C LYS A 9 -45.17 32.17 5.25
N LYS A 10 -43.97 32.15 4.66
CA LYS A 10 -43.67 31.35 3.44
C LYS A 10 -42.19 31.43 3.06
N LEU A 11 -41.59 30.26 2.91
CA LEU A 11 -40.40 29.96 2.11
C LEU A 11 -40.59 30.44 0.66
N THR A 12 -39.53 30.89 -0.01
CA THR A 12 -38.99 30.25 -1.22
C THR A 12 -37.60 30.79 -1.63
N ARG A 13 -36.85 29.87 -2.22
CA ARG A 13 -35.46 29.86 -2.72
C ARG A 13 -35.46 30.40 -4.18
N THR A 14 -34.41 30.93 -4.82
CA THR A 14 -33.20 30.21 -5.28
C THR A 14 -32.35 31.11 -6.21
N ARG A 15 -31.01 31.10 -6.08
CA ARG A 15 -30.06 31.29 -7.20
C ARG A 15 -29.13 30.06 -7.20
N ARG A 16 -28.93 29.41 -8.35
CA ARG A 16 -28.22 28.13 -8.50
C ARG A 16 -26.71 28.35 -8.65
N HIS A 17 -25.89 27.76 -7.77
CA HIS A 17 -24.42 27.64 -7.89
C HIS A 17 -23.99 26.18 -8.11
N THR A 18 -22.89 26.01 -8.84
CA THR A 18 -22.41 24.74 -9.43
C THR A 18 -21.62 23.88 -8.43
N LYS A 19 -21.32 22.63 -8.81
CA LYS A 19 -20.89 21.52 -7.92
C LYS A 19 -19.46 21.64 -7.35
N LEU A 20 -18.59 22.44 -7.97
CA LEU A 20 -17.19 22.62 -7.54
C LEU A 20 -17.06 23.73 -6.47
N ASP A 21 -17.84 24.79 -6.57
CA ASP A 21 -17.90 25.88 -5.58
C ASP A 21 -18.33 25.36 -4.21
N LYS A 22 -19.15 24.31 -4.21
CA LYS A 22 -19.63 23.58 -3.04
C LYS A 22 -18.49 22.90 -2.29
N ILE A 23 -17.58 22.18 -2.96
CA ILE A 23 -16.54 21.38 -2.28
C ILE A 23 -15.50 22.26 -1.60
N LEU A 24 -15.07 23.34 -2.26
CA LEU A 24 -14.14 24.30 -1.69
C LEU A 24 -14.79 25.14 -0.56
N ALA A 25 -16.13 25.16 -0.51
CA ALA A 25 -16.95 25.75 0.55
C ALA A 25 -17.52 24.72 1.56
N GLY A 26 -17.15 23.43 1.50
CA GLY A 26 -17.57 22.40 2.46
C GLY A 26 -18.78 21.52 2.09
N GLU A 27 -19.16 21.41 0.83
CA GLU A 27 -20.26 20.57 0.34
C GLU A 27 -19.78 19.54 -0.73
N VAL A 28 -19.91 18.24 -0.43
CA VAL A 28 -19.41 17.10 -1.25
C VAL A 28 -20.39 16.72 -2.38
N PRO A 29 -19.93 16.26 -3.58
CA PRO A 29 -20.81 15.97 -4.72
C PRO A 29 -21.24 14.49 -4.85
N LYS A 30 -22.54 14.25 -5.13
CA LYS A 30 -23.10 12.90 -5.39
C LYS A 30 -22.64 12.26 -6.73
N LYS A 31 -22.40 10.94 -6.66
CA LYS A 31 -22.01 9.90 -7.64
C LYS A 31 -22.30 10.13 -9.14
N GLN A 32 -21.37 9.65 -9.98
CA GLN A 32 -21.65 9.22 -11.34
C GLN A 32 -20.90 7.91 -11.63
N LYS A 33 -21.65 6.86 -11.98
CA LYS A 33 -21.13 5.55 -12.38
C LYS A 33 -20.49 5.67 -13.76
N ASN A 34 -19.21 5.33 -13.89
CA ASN A 34 -18.60 4.95 -15.17
C ASN A 34 -17.53 3.90 -14.89
N ILE A 35 -17.67 2.75 -15.53
CA ILE A 35 -16.70 1.66 -15.58
C ILE A 35 -15.49 2.21 -16.35
N ARG A 36 -14.32 2.27 -15.70
CA ARG A 36 -13.10 2.85 -16.27
C ARG A 36 -12.16 1.73 -16.70
N THR A 37 -11.90 1.64 -18.00
CA THR A 37 -10.86 0.82 -18.63
C THR A 37 -9.46 1.40 -18.39
N ALA A 38 -8.45 0.56 -18.63
CA ALA A 38 -7.05 0.66 -18.22
C ALA A 38 -6.38 2.03 -18.46
N ARG A 39 -5.60 2.48 -17.47
CA ARG A 39 -4.94 3.80 -17.39
C ARG A 39 -3.44 3.70 -17.59
N ASP A 40 -2.89 4.72 -18.24
CA ASP A 40 -1.48 4.96 -18.54
C ASP A 40 -0.60 5.11 -17.28
N SER A 41 0.73 4.95 -17.45
CA SER A 41 1.82 4.95 -16.46
C SER A 41 2.04 6.24 -15.65
N GLY A 42 1.06 7.15 -15.67
CA GLY A 42 0.98 8.33 -14.81
C GLY A 42 -0.46 8.57 -14.36
N SER A 43 -1.06 7.57 -13.72
CA SER A 43 -2.47 7.64 -13.35
C SER A 43 -2.72 8.81 -12.37
N ALA A 44 -3.79 9.58 -12.59
CA ALA A 44 -4.18 10.69 -11.72
C ALA A 44 -4.22 10.35 -10.20
N PRO A 45 -4.63 9.14 -9.78
CA PRO A 45 -4.53 8.71 -8.37
C PRO A 45 -3.10 8.69 -7.83
N GLN A 46 -2.11 8.20 -8.59
CA GLN A 46 -0.72 8.13 -8.17
C GLN A 46 -0.11 9.53 -7.98
N LYS A 47 -0.38 10.47 -8.91
CA LYS A 47 0.04 11.86 -8.74
C LYS A 47 -0.52 12.46 -7.44
N LYS A 48 -1.81 12.27 -7.19
CA LYS A 48 -2.47 12.76 -5.98
C LYS A 48 -1.91 12.12 -4.71
N ALA A 49 -1.58 10.83 -4.74
CA ALA A 49 -0.94 10.13 -3.63
C ALA A 49 0.45 10.70 -3.31
N ARG A 50 1.27 10.96 -4.34
CA ARG A 50 2.57 11.64 -4.19
C ARG A 50 2.40 13.03 -3.56
N ASP A 51 1.45 13.81 -4.08
CA ASP A 51 1.13 15.14 -3.54
C ASP A 51 0.73 15.04 -2.05
N ILE A 52 -0.09 14.05 -1.67
CA ILE A 52 -0.49 13.79 -0.28
C ILE A 52 0.71 13.45 0.62
N LEU A 53 1.67 12.62 0.15
CA LEU A 53 2.86 12.28 0.93
C LEU A 53 3.81 13.47 1.11
N ALA A 54 3.93 14.33 0.09
CA ALA A 54 4.79 15.51 0.13
C ALA A 54 4.23 16.64 1.04
N MET A 55 2.94 16.60 1.40
CA MET A 55 2.32 17.61 2.25
C MET A 55 2.87 17.57 3.68
N THR A 56 3.51 18.67 4.10
CA THR A 56 3.97 18.84 5.47
C THR A 56 2.85 19.42 6.37
N PRO A 57 2.76 19.00 7.65
CA PRO A 57 1.84 19.62 8.60
C PRO A 57 2.19 21.09 8.81
N LYS A 58 1.20 21.99 8.76
CA LYS A 58 1.39 23.39 9.19
C LYS A 58 1.80 23.42 10.67
N LYS A 59 2.82 24.21 11.05
CA LYS A 59 3.24 24.41 12.45
C LYS A 59 2.03 24.84 13.29
N LYS A 60 1.66 24.05 14.32
CA LYS A 60 0.62 24.44 15.28
C LYS A 60 1.19 25.43 16.29
N LYS A 61 0.39 26.42 16.71
CA LYS A 61 0.60 27.14 17.99
C LYS A 61 0.51 26.11 19.12
N LYS A 62 1.46 26.11 20.06
CA LYS A 62 1.50 25.16 21.18
C LYS A 62 0.19 25.28 21.97
N THR A 63 -0.67 24.28 21.89
CA THR A 63 -1.81 24.09 22.80
C THR A 63 -1.51 22.88 23.67
N GLY A 64 -1.77 22.99 24.98
CA GLY A 64 -1.39 22.04 26.03
C GLY A 64 -2.09 20.68 25.97
N LYS A 65 -2.08 20.01 24.82
CA LYS A 65 -2.45 18.59 24.72
C LYS A 65 -1.37 17.75 25.42
N PRO A 66 -1.76 16.72 26.20
CA PRO A 66 -0.78 15.85 26.84
C PRO A 66 0.15 15.23 25.80
N GLN A 67 1.42 15.17 26.17
CA GLN A 67 2.52 14.69 25.34
C GLN A 67 2.23 13.27 24.84
N TYR A 68 2.37 13.05 23.54
CA TYR A 68 2.22 11.72 22.94
C TYR A 68 3.20 10.73 23.59
N ILE A 69 2.70 9.66 24.21
CA ILE A 69 3.53 8.62 24.81
C ILE A 69 4.13 7.78 23.67
N VAL A 70 5.34 8.13 23.27
CA VAL A 70 6.09 7.43 22.20
C VAL A 70 6.47 6.00 22.63
N ARG A 71 6.71 5.80 23.92
CA ARG A 71 7.29 4.57 24.52
C ARG A 71 6.26 3.82 25.35
N ASP A 72 5.48 2.96 24.72
CA ASP A 72 4.59 2.03 25.41
C ASP A 72 5.17 0.61 25.45
N ASP A 73 4.42 -0.35 25.99
CA ASP A 73 4.90 -1.72 26.20
C ASP A 73 5.39 -2.37 24.91
N TYR A 74 4.66 -2.20 23.80
CA TYR A 74 5.08 -2.69 22.49
C TYR A 74 6.37 -2.05 21.96
N PHE A 75 6.69 -0.81 22.35
CA PHE A 75 7.97 -0.20 22.01
C PHE A 75 9.13 -0.86 22.76
N TYR A 76 8.98 -1.11 24.05
CA TYR A 76 10.00 -1.80 24.85
C TYR A 76 10.15 -3.26 24.42
N GLU A 77 9.04 -3.93 24.13
CA GLU A 77 9.03 -5.30 23.65
C GLU A 77 9.67 -5.42 22.25
N ALA A 78 9.44 -4.45 21.36
CA ALA A 78 10.14 -4.40 20.07
C ALA A 78 11.64 -4.33 20.27
N LYS A 79 12.11 -3.43 21.15
CA LYS A 79 13.54 -3.32 21.47
C LYS A 79 14.10 -4.61 22.06
N ARG A 80 13.38 -5.22 23.01
CA ARG A 80 13.78 -6.48 23.66
C ARG A 80 13.94 -7.61 22.65
N LEU A 81 13.05 -7.69 21.66
CA LEU A 81 13.06 -8.70 20.60
C LEU A 81 13.91 -8.33 19.37
N GLY A 82 14.57 -7.16 19.38
CA GLY A 82 15.40 -6.70 18.27
C GLY A 82 14.61 -6.22 17.04
N TYR A 83 13.32 -5.94 17.17
CA TYR A 83 12.54 -5.29 16.10
C TYR A 83 12.83 -3.79 16.04
N ARG A 84 12.96 -3.26 14.82
CA ARG A 84 13.24 -1.82 14.59
C ARG A 84 12.10 -0.91 15.00
N ALA A 85 10.86 -1.42 15.03
CA ALA A 85 9.69 -0.67 15.45
C ALA A 85 8.61 -1.59 16.01
N ARG A 86 7.76 -1.03 16.86
CA ARG A 86 6.57 -1.70 17.41
C ARG A 86 5.53 -2.11 16.38
N SER A 87 5.57 -1.57 15.16
CA SER A 87 4.65 -1.97 14.09
C SER A 87 4.81 -3.43 13.69
N ALA A 88 5.96 -4.07 14.00
CA ALA A 88 6.17 -5.51 13.85
C ALA A 88 5.03 -6.34 14.47
N PHE A 89 4.55 -5.97 15.67
CA PHE A 89 3.47 -6.69 16.36
C PHE A 89 2.12 -6.59 15.65
N LYS A 90 1.91 -5.57 14.82
CA LYS A 90 0.69 -5.47 14.02
C LYS A 90 0.66 -6.53 12.93
N LEU A 91 1.77 -6.72 12.22
CA LEU A 91 1.87 -7.77 11.20
C LEU A 91 1.82 -9.17 11.83
N LEU A 92 2.43 -9.36 13.00
CA LEU A 92 2.33 -10.62 13.74
C LEU A 92 0.87 -10.97 14.08
N ASP A 93 0.10 -10.02 14.62
CA ASP A 93 -1.32 -10.23 14.96
C ASP A 93 -2.20 -10.41 13.70
N ILE A 94 -1.91 -9.71 12.60
CA ILE A 94 -2.56 -9.93 11.30
C ILE A 94 -2.28 -11.35 10.79
N GLN A 95 -1.02 -11.79 10.86
CA GLN A 95 -0.64 -13.14 10.44
C GLN A 95 -1.33 -14.21 11.29
N GLU A 96 -1.37 -14.04 12.62
CA GLU A 96 -2.05 -14.95 13.54
C GLU A 96 -3.53 -15.14 13.17
N LYS A 97 -4.22 -14.05 12.80
CA LYS A 97 -5.66 -14.06 12.49
C LYS A 97 -6.00 -14.58 11.10
N TYR A 98 -5.17 -14.29 10.10
CA TYR A 98 -5.55 -14.46 8.69
C TYR A 98 -4.62 -15.39 7.90
N ASN A 99 -3.49 -15.80 8.48
CA ASN A 99 -2.51 -16.72 7.88
C ASN A 99 -2.15 -16.35 6.43
N ILE A 100 -1.76 -15.08 6.24
CA ILE A 100 -1.55 -14.47 4.92
C ILE A 100 -0.15 -14.72 4.34
N ILE A 101 0.84 -15.01 5.18
CA ILE A 101 2.21 -15.32 4.78
C ILE A 101 2.50 -16.80 5.04
N ARG A 102 3.16 -17.44 4.08
CA ARG A 102 3.59 -18.84 4.13
C ARG A 102 5.04 -18.93 3.68
N THR A 103 5.71 -20.00 4.08
CA THR A 103 7.09 -20.30 3.67
C THR A 103 7.19 -20.36 2.14
N GLY A 104 8.27 -19.78 1.59
CA GLY A 104 8.54 -19.75 0.16
C GLY A 104 7.85 -18.63 -0.63
N MET A 105 6.95 -17.85 -0.02
CA MET A 105 6.25 -16.76 -0.72
C MET A 105 7.19 -15.63 -1.16
N LYS A 106 6.81 -15.00 -2.28
CA LYS A 106 7.32 -13.70 -2.74
C LYS A 106 6.45 -12.58 -2.16
N VAL A 107 7.04 -11.70 -1.36
CA VAL A 107 6.32 -10.61 -0.67
C VAL A 107 6.93 -9.27 -1.04
N LEU A 108 6.08 -8.30 -1.39
CA LEU A 108 6.46 -6.90 -1.58
C LEU A 108 5.93 -6.05 -0.43
N ASP A 109 6.82 -5.42 0.33
CA ASP A 109 6.50 -4.52 1.43
C ASP A 109 6.68 -3.06 1.01
N ILE A 110 5.57 -2.32 0.96
CA ILE A 110 5.50 -0.93 0.54
C ILE A 110 5.56 -0.01 1.75
N ALA A 111 6.31 1.08 1.62
CA ALA A 111 6.60 2.02 2.71
C ALA A 111 7.24 1.26 3.90
N SER A 112 8.25 0.46 3.56
CA SER A 112 8.82 -0.56 4.44
C SER A 112 9.78 0.01 5.50
N ALA A 113 10.20 1.28 5.43
CA ALA A 113 11.09 1.87 6.41
C ALA A 113 10.42 1.95 7.80
N PRO A 114 11.14 1.63 8.91
CA PRO A 114 12.58 1.36 9.00
C PRO A 114 12.97 -0.11 8.75
N GLY A 115 12.03 -0.97 8.32
CA GLY A 115 12.26 -2.39 8.02
C GLY A 115 11.70 -3.36 9.05
N SER A 116 10.84 -2.91 9.97
CA SER A 116 10.30 -3.79 11.02
C SER A 116 9.38 -4.90 10.48
N TRP A 117 8.59 -4.62 9.44
CA TRP A 117 7.77 -5.63 8.77
C TRP A 117 8.64 -6.57 7.94
N LEU A 118 9.67 -6.05 7.25
CA LEU A 118 10.70 -6.88 6.60
C LEU A 118 11.34 -7.90 7.57
N GLN A 119 11.65 -7.52 8.82
CA GLN A 119 12.17 -8.45 9.82
C GLN A 119 11.19 -9.57 10.18
N VAL A 120 9.90 -9.25 10.27
CA VAL A 120 8.84 -10.22 10.56
C VAL A 120 8.65 -11.15 9.37
N LEU A 121 8.52 -10.59 8.17
CA LEU A 121 8.36 -11.31 6.92
C LEU A 121 9.52 -12.28 6.69
N ALA A 122 10.77 -11.86 6.93
CA ALA A 122 11.96 -12.69 6.72
C ALA A 122 11.89 -14.01 7.50
N LYS A 123 11.39 -13.95 8.74
CA LYS A 123 11.18 -15.13 9.59
C LYS A 123 10.06 -16.01 9.07
N MET A 124 8.97 -15.43 8.56
CA MET A 124 7.78 -16.17 8.11
C MET A 124 7.95 -16.85 6.76
N VAL A 125 8.53 -16.15 5.78
CA VAL A 125 8.72 -16.71 4.42
C VAL A 125 9.88 -17.69 4.37
N GLY A 126 10.82 -17.61 5.32
CA GLY A 126 11.99 -18.48 5.38
C GLY A 126 12.98 -18.27 4.22
N PRO A 127 14.10 -19.00 4.21
CA PRO A 127 15.24 -18.73 3.32
C PRO A 127 14.93 -18.92 1.83
N THR A 128 13.91 -19.71 1.49
CA THR A 128 13.51 -19.97 0.10
C THR A 128 12.60 -18.87 -0.47
N GLY A 129 11.89 -18.14 0.39
CA GLY A 129 11.04 -17.01 0.02
C GLY A 129 11.84 -15.82 -0.50
N ILE A 130 11.14 -14.82 -0.99
CA ILE A 130 11.74 -13.56 -1.47
C ILE A 130 10.97 -12.41 -0.84
N ILE A 131 11.69 -11.43 -0.31
CA ILE A 131 11.09 -10.20 0.19
C ILE A 131 11.71 -9.02 -0.55
N ALA A 132 10.85 -8.20 -1.15
CA ALA A 132 11.21 -6.93 -1.73
C ALA A 132 10.62 -5.82 -0.86
N GLY A 133 11.48 -4.98 -0.26
CA GLY A 133 11.05 -3.75 0.42
C GLY A 133 11.21 -2.54 -0.51
N VAL A 134 10.20 -1.69 -0.56
CA VAL A 134 10.27 -0.39 -1.26
C VAL A 134 9.98 0.73 -0.29
N ASP A 135 10.85 1.73 -0.22
CA ASP A 135 10.62 2.96 0.55
C ASP A 135 11.45 4.12 -0.02
N ILE A 136 10.96 5.35 0.13
CA ILE A 136 11.72 6.56 -0.23
C ILE A 136 12.92 6.78 0.72
N GLN A 137 12.81 6.31 1.96
CA GLN A 137 13.85 6.37 2.97
C GLN A 137 14.79 5.18 2.81
N LYS A 138 16.09 5.43 3.02
CA LYS A 138 17.08 4.37 3.10
C LYS A 138 16.76 3.43 4.27
N ILE A 139 16.78 2.12 4.01
CA ILE A 139 16.68 1.09 5.03
C ILE A 139 18.06 0.47 5.21
N GLU A 140 18.63 0.59 6.41
CA GLU A 140 19.91 -0.04 6.71
C GLU A 140 19.82 -1.56 6.62
N GLY A 141 20.94 -2.22 6.31
CA GLY A 141 21.00 -3.67 6.12
C GLY A 141 20.38 -4.46 7.28
N LEU A 142 19.55 -5.46 6.94
CA LEU A 142 18.78 -6.24 7.92
C LEU A 142 19.45 -7.58 8.29
N GLY A 143 20.47 -8.00 7.55
CA GLY A 143 21.19 -9.27 7.79
C GLY A 143 20.51 -10.52 7.25
N TYR A 144 19.46 -10.39 6.44
CA TYR A 144 18.76 -11.51 5.80
C TYR A 144 19.13 -11.59 4.31
N GLN A 145 19.54 -12.77 3.85
CA GLN A 145 19.96 -12.98 2.45
C GLN A 145 18.79 -12.89 1.44
N ASN A 146 17.58 -13.20 1.90
CA ASN A 146 16.36 -13.21 1.09
C ASN A 146 15.57 -11.89 1.15
N VAL A 147 16.13 -10.85 1.78
CA VAL A 147 15.51 -9.51 1.85
C VAL A 147 16.28 -8.56 0.95
N HIS A 148 15.59 -8.03 -0.05
CA HIS A 148 16.09 -7.07 -1.01
C HIS A 148 15.36 -5.75 -0.77
N VAL A 149 16.07 -4.62 -0.78
CA VAL A 149 15.45 -3.31 -0.58
C VAL A 149 15.79 -2.40 -1.76
N PHE A 150 14.77 -1.72 -2.26
CA PHE A 150 14.88 -0.64 -3.23
C PHE A 150 14.50 0.67 -2.58
N GLN A 151 15.44 1.63 -2.59
CA GLN A 151 15.16 2.99 -2.17
C GLN A 151 14.56 3.78 -3.34
N GLY A 152 13.29 4.10 -3.27
CA GLY A 152 12.60 4.84 -4.31
C GLY A 152 11.12 5.08 -4.02
N ASP A 153 10.50 5.84 -4.92
CA ASP A 153 9.09 6.18 -4.83
C ASP A 153 8.23 5.02 -5.37
N VAL A 154 7.37 4.46 -4.52
CA VAL A 154 6.48 3.36 -4.89
C VAL A 154 5.54 3.69 -6.05
N PHE A 155 5.26 4.98 -6.29
CA PHE A 155 4.38 5.43 -7.36
C PHE A 155 5.10 5.64 -8.70
N VAL A 156 6.40 5.32 -8.79
CA VAL A 156 7.15 5.23 -10.05
C VAL A 156 7.50 3.77 -10.27
N THR A 157 6.76 3.09 -11.13
CA THR A 157 6.73 1.62 -11.18
C THR A 157 7.85 0.99 -11.97
N GLU A 158 8.38 1.69 -12.98
CA GLU A 158 9.38 1.14 -13.90
C GLU A 158 10.68 0.76 -13.18
N PRO A 159 11.26 1.59 -12.29
CA PRO A 159 12.44 1.19 -11.51
C PRO A 159 12.19 0.01 -10.58
N ILE A 160 10.97 -0.12 -10.05
CA ILE A 160 10.58 -1.23 -9.17
C ILE A 160 10.49 -2.52 -10.00
N ILE A 161 9.94 -2.46 -11.20
CA ILE A 161 9.90 -3.59 -12.14
C ILE A 161 11.32 -4.11 -12.42
N GLU A 162 12.25 -3.21 -12.76
CA GLU A 162 13.64 -3.60 -13.04
C GLU A 162 14.35 -4.17 -11.80
N PHE A 163 14.11 -3.58 -10.63
CA PHE A 163 14.59 -4.11 -9.36
C PHE A 163 14.08 -5.55 -9.11
N LEU A 164 12.79 -5.81 -9.32
CA LEU A 164 12.20 -7.13 -9.09
C LEU A 164 12.69 -8.18 -10.09
N LYS A 165 12.89 -7.81 -11.35
CA LYS A 165 13.54 -8.68 -12.36
C LYS A 165 14.94 -9.07 -11.93
N GLY A 166 15.75 -8.09 -11.51
CA GLY A 166 17.12 -8.34 -11.05
C GLY A 166 17.22 -9.31 -9.87
N ILE A 167 16.24 -9.32 -8.95
CA ILE A 167 16.20 -10.32 -7.87
C ILE A 167 16.02 -11.73 -8.42
N HIS A 168 15.14 -11.90 -9.40
CA HIS A 168 14.79 -13.20 -9.96
C HIS A 168 15.91 -13.78 -10.83
N ASP A 169 16.49 -12.98 -11.72
CA ASP A 169 17.52 -13.41 -12.68
C ASP A 169 18.83 -13.84 -11.97
N ASN A 170 19.16 -13.17 -10.86
CA ASN A 170 20.29 -13.55 -10.01
C ASN A 170 20.09 -14.90 -9.30
N LYS A 171 18.82 -15.29 -9.02
CA LYS A 171 18.49 -16.60 -8.45
C LYS A 171 18.64 -17.72 -9.49
N GLU A 172 18.18 -17.53 -10.74
CA GLU A 172 18.36 -18.50 -11.82
C GLU A 172 19.86 -18.77 -12.06
N THR A 173 20.66 -17.72 -12.12
CA THR A 173 22.11 -17.84 -12.35
C THR A 173 22.81 -18.61 -11.21
N SER A 174 22.40 -18.38 -9.97
CA SER A 174 22.94 -19.06 -8.79
C SER A 174 22.56 -20.56 -8.74
N GLN A 175 21.32 -20.90 -9.10
CA GLN A 175 20.86 -22.30 -9.19
C GLN A 175 21.47 -23.05 -10.38
N LYS A 176 21.74 -22.36 -11.50
CA LYS A 176 22.38 -22.97 -12.67
C LYS A 176 23.85 -23.28 -12.40
N ARG A 177 24.56 -22.43 -11.64
CA ARG A 177 25.95 -22.67 -11.21
C ARG A 177 26.08 -23.83 -10.23
N SER A 178 25.10 -24.05 -9.34
CA SER A 178 25.08 -25.25 -8.47
C SER A 178 24.78 -26.56 -9.21
N ASN A 179 24.36 -26.49 -10.48
CA ASN A 179 24.10 -27.65 -11.34
C ASN A 179 25.22 -27.94 -12.35
N LEU A 180 26.34 -27.22 -12.29
CA LEU A 180 27.55 -27.49 -13.07
C LEU A 180 28.51 -28.38 -12.26
N ASN A 181 29.19 -29.32 -12.91
CA ASN A 181 30.30 -30.08 -12.32
C ASN A 181 31.59 -29.21 -12.28
N GLU A 182 32.63 -29.68 -11.58
CA GLU A 182 33.89 -28.94 -11.30
C GLU A 182 34.63 -28.44 -12.56
N GLU A 183 34.27 -28.93 -13.75
CA GLU A 183 34.83 -28.50 -15.04
C GLU A 183 33.92 -27.52 -15.84
N GLY A 184 32.80 -27.07 -15.26
CA GLY A 184 31.96 -26.03 -15.87
C GLY A 184 31.10 -26.47 -17.06
N VAL A 185 30.87 -27.78 -17.25
CA VAL A 185 30.11 -28.31 -18.38
C VAL A 185 28.61 -28.45 -18.05
N PRO A 186 27.69 -27.86 -18.84
CA PRO A 186 26.25 -27.99 -18.61
C PRO A 186 25.75 -29.43 -18.82
N LYS A 187 25.07 -30.02 -17.84
CA LYS A 187 24.28 -31.24 -18.03
C LYS A 187 22.99 -30.91 -18.78
N GLY A 188 22.96 -31.18 -20.09
CA GLY A 188 21.75 -31.13 -20.92
C GLY A 188 21.52 -29.79 -21.62
N GLY A 189 21.79 -29.75 -22.93
CA GLY A 189 21.58 -28.57 -23.76
C GLY A 189 20.11 -28.35 -24.10
N VAL A 190 19.59 -27.16 -23.78
CA VAL A 190 18.37 -26.61 -24.38
C VAL A 190 18.71 -25.22 -24.90
N GLN A 191 18.66 -25.06 -26.22
CA GLN A 191 18.79 -23.80 -26.94
C GLN A 191 17.62 -22.88 -26.57
N LYS A 192 17.84 -21.73 -25.91
CA LYS A 192 16.80 -20.70 -25.75
C LYS A 192 16.77 -19.82 -27.01
N LYS A 193 15.62 -19.77 -27.68
CA LYS A 193 15.30 -18.73 -28.68
C LYS A 193 15.06 -17.41 -27.94
N TYR A 194 15.70 -16.35 -28.40
CA TYR A 194 15.37 -14.97 -28.02
C TYR A 194 14.32 -14.48 -29.03
N ASP A 195 13.13 -14.11 -28.54
CA ASP A 195 12.13 -13.45 -29.37
C ASP A 195 12.51 -11.96 -29.47
N GLU A 196 13.22 -11.60 -30.54
CA GLU A 196 13.35 -10.22 -30.99
C GLU A 196 12.11 -9.83 -31.79
N GLY A 197 11.35 -8.85 -31.29
CA GLY A 197 10.14 -8.36 -31.94
C GLY A 197 9.93 -6.85 -31.77
N GLY A 198 10.47 -6.09 -32.73
CA GLY A 198 9.76 -5.04 -33.50
C GLY A 198 9.26 -3.77 -32.80
N THR A 199 9.86 -2.63 -33.19
CA THR A 199 9.35 -1.25 -33.02
C THR A 199 8.16 -0.94 -33.92
N GLU A 200 7.13 -0.25 -33.39
CA GLU A 200 6.55 1.03 -33.89
C GLU A 200 5.15 1.31 -33.26
N GLY A 201 5.00 2.50 -32.66
CA GLY A 201 3.71 3.21 -32.59
C GLY A 201 2.56 2.63 -31.76
N GLY A 202 2.72 2.50 -30.44
CA GLY A 202 1.60 2.26 -29.53
C GLY A 202 2.08 1.82 -28.16
N VAL A 203 1.69 2.54 -27.10
CA VAL A 203 2.16 2.37 -25.72
C VAL A 203 2.35 0.89 -25.35
N GLN A 204 3.62 0.51 -25.24
CA GLN A 204 4.06 -0.79 -24.77
C GLN A 204 3.48 -1.01 -23.36
N ARG A 205 2.34 -1.68 -23.25
CA ARG A 205 1.98 -2.38 -22.03
C ARG A 205 3.03 -3.46 -21.86
N THR A 206 4.14 -3.12 -21.22
CA THR A 206 5.12 -4.12 -20.79
C THR A 206 4.40 -5.03 -19.82
N ILE A 207 3.98 -6.20 -20.30
CA ILE A 207 3.35 -7.22 -19.48
C ILE A 207 4.40 -7.63 -18.44
N PHE A 208 4.22 -7.18 -17.20
CA PHE A 208 5.06 -7.65 -16.09
C PHE A 208 4.77 -9.14 -15.90
N SER A 209 5.73 -9.97 -16.28
CA SER A 209 5.60 -11.43 -16.32
C SER A 209 5.13 -12.00 -14.99
N GLU A 210 4.29 -13.03 -15.05
CA GLU A 210 3.73 -13.71 -13.88
C GLU A 210 4.82 -14.26 -12.95
N VAL A 211 6.00 -14.57 -13.50
CA VAL A 211 7.16 -15.03 -12.73
C VAL A 211 7.66 -13.98 -11.72
N TYR A 212 7.46 -12.69 -12.01
CA TYR A 212 7.88 -11.58 -11.16
C TYR A 212 6.78 -11.06 -10.24
N LYS A 213 5.54 -11.55 -10.38
CA LYS A 213 4.42 -11.18 -9.50
C LYS A 213 4.61 -11.69 -8.08
N MET A 214 4.01 -10.97 -7.14
CA MET A 214 4.09 -11.22 -5.71
C MET A 214 2.89 -12.04 -5.23
N ASP A 215 3.13 -12.94 -4.29
CA ASP A 215 2.08 -13.69 -3.60
C ASP A 215 1.33 -12.81 -2.59
N CYS A 216 2.06 -11.87 -1.96
CA CYS A 216 1.49 -10.92 -1.03
C CYS A 216 2.12 -9.53 -1.19
N ILE A 217 1.30 -8.49 -1.03
CA ILE A 217 1.74 -7.11 -0.87
C ILE A 217 1.30 -6.61 0.50
N THR A 218 2.22 -5.99 1.25
CA THR A 218 1.93 -5.32 2.51
C THR A 218 2.18 -3.82 2.39
N SER A 219 1.36 -2.99 3.03
CA SER A 219 1.53 -1.55 3.04
C SER A 219 1.12 -0.94 4.38
N ASP A 220 2.10 -0.43 5.13
CA ASP A 220 1.87 0.40 6.34
C ASP A 220 1.95 1.90 6.02
N ILE A 221 1.72 2.28 4.75
CA ILE A 221 1.83 3.65 4.27
C ILE A 221 0.88 4.59 5.01
N ALA A 222 1.38 5.77 5.39
CA ALA A 222 0.57 6.83 5.96
C ALA A 222 1.20 8.19 5.65
N ALA A 223 0.35 9.17 5.32
CA ALA A 223 0.78 10.57 5.24
C ALA A 223 1.09 11.12 6.65
N HIS A 224 1.83 12.23 6.69
CA HIS A 224 1.94 13.00 7.91
C HIS A 224 0.55 13.45 8.39
N THR A 225 0.21 13.11 9.63
CA THR A 225 -1.06 13.51 10.23
C THR A 225 -1.12 15.02 10.42
N THR A 226 -2.15 15.66 9.89
CA THR A 226 -2.46 17.07 10.12
C THR A 226 -3.06 17.30 11.51
N GLY A 227 -3.64 16.24 12.09
CA GLY A 227 -4.43 16.27 13.32
C GLY A 227 -5.82 16.87 13.13
N GLN A 228 -6.30 16.96 11.88
CA GLN A 228 -7.70 17.12 11.53
C GLN A 228 -8.19 15.77 11.02
N THR A 229 -8.98 15.07 11.84
CA THR A 229 -9.34 13.66 11.63
C THR A 229 -9.91 13.38 10.24
N GLY A 230 -10.88 14.17 9.77
CA GLY A 230 -11.47 13.99 8.45
C GLY A 230 -10.47 14.14 7.30
N VAL A 231 -9.55 15.10 7.38
CA VAL A 231 -8.50 15.28 6.36
C VAL A 231 -7.53 14.10 6.35
N ASP A 232 -7.14 13.61 7.52
CA ASP A 232 -6.21 12.49 7.65
C ASP A 232 -6.85 11.17 7.16
N GLN A 233 -8.14 10.97 7.42
CA GLN A 233 -8.93 9.84 6.91
C GLN A 233 -9.08 9.89 5.37
N TYR A 234 -9.48 11.04 4.82
CA TYR A 234 -9.59 11.23 3.38
C TYR A 234 -8.26 10.95 2.65
N ARG A 235 -7.16 11.49 3.18
CA ARG A 235 -5.80 11.24 2.63
C ARG A 235 -5.43 9.76 2.68
N SER A 236 -5.83 9.06 3.74
CA SER A 236 -5.59 7.62 3.85
C SER A 236 -6.36 6.84 2.78
N VAL A 237 -7.62 7.19 2.49
CA VAL A 237 -8.40 6.58 1.40
C VAL A 237 -7.71 6.78 0.06
N GLU A 238 -7.31 8.01 -0.27
CA GLU A 238 -6.65 8.33 -1.55
C GLU A 238 -5.30 7.61 -1.73
N LEU A 239 -4.49 7.53 -0.67
CA LEU A 239 -3.25 6.75 -0.69
C LEU A 239 -3.53 5.28 -0.97
N ASN A 240 -4.51 4.69 -0.28
CA ASN A 240 -4.84 3.28 -0.44
C ASN A 240 -5.46 2.96 -1.80
N LEU A 241 -6.19 3.89 -2.42
CA LEU A 241 -6.63 3.75 -3.81
C LEU A 241 -5.45 3.68 -4.77
N ALA A 242 -4.40 4.49 -4.58
CA ALA A 242 -3.19 4.39 -5.39
C ALA A 242 -2.43 3.07 -5.12
N ILE A 243 -2.40 2.57 -3.88
CA ILE A 243 -1.82 1.25 -3.59
C ILE A 243 -2.60 0.11 -4.25
N LEU A 244 -3.93 0.21 -4.41
CA LEU A 244 -4.69 -0.77 -5.19
C LEU A 244 -4.25 -0.80 -6.65
N ASP A 245 -4.01 0.36 -7.25
CA ASP A 245 -3.53 0.45 -8.64
C ASP A 245 -2.10 -0.13 -8.77
N ILE A 246 -1.24 0.05 -7.75
CA ILE A 246 0.07 -0.63 -7.67
C ILE A 246 -0.08 -2.15 -7.52
N ALA A 247 -1.03 -2.60 -6.70
CA ALA A 247 -1.29 -4.04 -6.52
C ALA A 247 -1.81 -4.70 -7.80
N ASP A 248 -2.56 -3.99 -8.65
CA ASP A 248 -2.96 -4.49 -9.97
C ASP A 248 -1.73 -4.83 -10.85
N ILE A 249 -0.61 -4.13 -10.68
CA ILE A 249 0.65 -4.32 -11.42
C ILE A 249 1.51 -5.43 -10.81
N PHE A 250 1.64 -5.53 -9.48
CA PHE A 250 2.63 -6.41 -8.86
C PHE A 250 2.05 -7.67 -8.22
N LEU A 251 0.76 -7.71 -7.88
CA LEU A 251 0.16 -8.85 -7.21
C LEU A 251 -0.38 -9.87 -8.22
N ARG A 252 -0.09 -11.16 -8.00
CA ARG A 252 -0.63 -12.23 -8.84
C ARG A 252 -2.12 -12.46 -8.62
N LYS A 253 -2.76 -13.18 -9.54
CA LYS A 253 -4.11 -13.73 -9.30
C LYS A 253 -4.11 -14.61 -8.04
N GLY A 254 -5.12 -14.44 -7.21
CA GLY A 254 -5.27 -15.12 -5.92
C GLY A 254 -4.40 -14.55 -4.80
N GLY A 255 -3.55 -13.56 -5.08
CA GLY A 255 -2.66 -12.95 -4.09
C GLY A 255 -3.41 -12.16 -3.01
N THR A 256 -2.68 -11.79 -1.95
CA THR A 256 -3.20 -11.03 -0.81
C THR A 256 -2.59 -9.64 -0.72
N LEU A 257 -3.41 -8.62 -0.46
CA LEU A 257 -2.99 -7.26 -0.17
C LEU A 257 -3.37 -6.87 1.26
N VAL A 258 -2.43 -6.28 2.01
CA VAL A 258 -2.68 -5.70 3.34
C VAL A 258 -2.51 -4.19 3.28
N LEU A 259 -3.51 -3.46 3.77
CA LEU A 259 -3.56 -2.00 3.73
C LEU A 259 -3.76 -1.44 5.14
N LYS A 260 -2.92 -0.49 5.55
CA LYS A 260 -3.22 0.38 6.69
C LYS A 260 -4.19 1.49 6.28
N VAL A 261 -5.30 1.61 7.00
CA VAL A 261 -6.35 2.59 6.69
C VAL A 261 -6.72 3.38 7.94
N PHE A 262 -6.78 4.71 7.81
CA PHE A 262 -7.43 5.56 8.80
C PHE A 262 -8.92 5.62 8.46
N VAL A 263 -9.72 4.85 9.21
CA VAL A 263 -11.14 4.67 8.93
C VAL A 263 -11.91 5.94 9.30
N GLY A 264 -12.74 6.42 8.38
CA GLY A 264 -13.57 7.61 8.50
C GLY A 264 -14.83 7.51 7.64
N GLU A 265 -15.51 8.63 7.43
CA GLU A 265 -16.79 8.68 6.68
C GLU A 265 -16.64 8.26 5.21
N ASP A 266 -15.49 8.57 4.59
CA ASP A 266 -15.22 8.29 3.17
C ASP A 266 -14.76 6.84 2.92
N ILE A 267 -14.83 5.95 3.91
CA ILE A 267 -14.24 4.59 3.80
C ILE A 267 -14.87 3.74 2.69
N ASP A 268 -16.13 4.00 2.35
CA ASP A 268 -16.84 3.26 1.30
C ASP A 268 -16.26 3.51 -0.10
N ASP A 269 -15.62 4.66 -0.31
CA ASP A 269 -14.90 4.97 -1.55
C ASP A 269 -13.69 4.05 -1.75
N LEU A 270 -13.15 3.45 -0.67
CA LEU A 270 -12.11 2.43 -0.73
C LEU A 270 -12.69 1.00 -0.78
N ILE A 271 -13.72 0.72 0.03
CA ILE A 271 -14.30 -0.63 0.14
C ILE A 271 -14.88 -1.12 -1.19
N GLY A 272 -15.59 -0.25 -1.92
CA GLY A 272 -16.16 -0.60 -3.23
C GLY A 272 -15.10 -1.12 -4.21
N PRO A 273 -14.04 -0.34 -4.48
CA PRO A 273 -12.90 -0.77 -5.30
C PRO A 273 -12.20 -2.04 -4.80
N ILE A 274 -12.08 -2.24 -3.48
CA ILE A 274 -11.52 -3.50 -2.94
C ILE A 274 -12.42 -4.69 -3.29
N LYS A 275 -13.72 -4.60 -2.99
CA LYS A 275 -14.66 -5.70 -3.27
C LYS A 275 -14.78 -6.01 -4.75
N ALA A 276 -14.54 -5.03 -5.62
CA ALA A 276 -14.43 -5.26 -7.05
C ALA A 276 -13.22 -6.15 -7.40
N ARG A 277 -12.07 -5.93 -6.76
CA ARG A 277 -10.78 -6.59 -7.08
C ARG A 277 -10.44 -7.84 -6.28
N TYR A 278 -11.04 -8.05 -5.12
CA TYR A 278 -10.69 -9.14 -4.19
C TYR A 278 -11.91 -9.97 -3.82
N THR A 279 -11.72 -11.27 -3.56
CA THR A 279 -12.81 -12.16 -3.17
C THR A 279 -13.24 -11.93 -1.72
N VAL A 280 -12.28 -11.66 -0.83
CA VAL A 280 -12.53 -11.48 0.61
C VAL A 280 -11.85 -10.20 1.10
N LEU A 281 -12.58 -9.46 1.93
CA LEU A 281 -12.06 -8.31 2.67
C LEU A 281 -12.32 -8.53 4.17
N HIS A 282 -11.24 -8.65 4.94
CA HIS A 282 -11.29 -8.56 6.39
C HIS A 282 -10.83 -7.19 6.86
N LYS A 283 -11.47 -6.66 7.90
CA LYS A 283 -11.03 -5.44 8.59
C LYS A 283 -10.64 -5.81 10.01
N CYS A 284 -9.51 -5.32 10.49
CA CYS A 284 -9.07 -5.58 11.84
C CYS A 284 -8.32 -4.40 12.44
N LYS A 285 -8.41 -4.27 13.76
CA LYS A 285 -7.55 -3.38 14.53
C LYS A 285 -6.58 -4.23 15.36
N PRO A 286 -5.31 -4.36 14.93
CA PRO A 286 -4.34 -5.14 15.67
C PRO A 286 -4.17 -4.68 17.12
N LYS A 287 -3.82 -5.61 18.03
CA LYS A 287 -3.63 -5.31 19.47
C LYS A 287 -2.56 -4.24 19.71
N ALA A 288 -1.57 -4.15 18.82
CA ALA A 288 -0.49 -3.17 18.90
C ALA A 288 -0.87 -1.79 18.33
N CYS A 289 -2.10 -1.59 17.85
CA CYS A 289 -2.62 -0.28 17.49
C CYS A 289 -2.88 0.55 18.74
N ARG A 290 -2.51 1.83 18.72
CA ARG A 290 -2.80 2.74 19.84
C ARG A 290 -4.31 3.00 19.91
N GLU A 291 -4.87 3.05 21.11
CA GLU A 291 -6.31 3.29 21.34
C GLU A 291 -6.82 4.55 20.63
N ARG A 292 -6.07 5.65 20.73
CA ARG A 292 -6.40 6.95 20.12
C ARG A 292 -6.24 6.98 18.60
N SER A 293 -5.68 5.94 18.00
CA SER A 293 -5.51 5.86 16.55
C SER A 293 -6.81 5.36 15.90
N PHE A 294 -7.20 6.01 14.81
CA PHE A 294 -8.27 5.52 13.92
C PHE A 294 -7.75 4.49 12.90
N GLU A 295 -6.55 3.94 13.14
CA GLU A 295 -5.97 2.94 12.25
C GLU A 295 -6.66 1.58 12.38
N GLU A 296 -7.00 1.02 11.23
CA GLU A 296 -7.35 -0.38 11.01
C GLU A 296 -6.49 -0.91 9.86
N TYR A 297 -6.43 -2.23 9.75
CA TYR A 297 -5.80 -2.93 8.64
C TYR A 297 -6.83 -3.71 7.86
N PHE A 298 -6.85 -3.49 6.56
CA PHE A 298 -7.71 -4.19 5.62
C PHE A 298 -6.88 -5.29 4.96
N VAL A 299 -7.34 -6.53 5.10
CA VAL A 299 -6.72 -7.73 4.53
C VAL A 299 -7.59 -8.19 3.37
N CYS A 300 -7.10 -7.95 2.16
CA CYS A 300 -7.78 -8.18 0.89
C CYS A 300 -7.22 -9.48 0.29
N GLN A 301 -7.94 -10.59 0.40
CA GLN A 301 -7.49 -11.90 -0.07
C GLN A 301 -8.13 -12.26 -1.41
N GLY A 302 -7.39 -13.04 -2.20
CA GLY A 302 -7.86 -13.58 -3.46
C GLY A 302 -8.07 -12.49 -4.51
N LYS A 303 -6.98 -11.81 -4.91
CA LYS A 303 -7.03 -10.89 -6.06
C LYS A 303 -7.67 -11.60 -7.26
N LYS A 304 -8.71 -11.00 -7.83
CA LYS A 304 -9.38 -11.45 -9.05
C LYS A 304 -8.50 -11.15 -10.26
N ASP A 305 -8.93 -11.62 -11.43
CA ASP A 305 -8.25 -11.36 -12.69
C ASP A 305 -7.99 -9.86 -12.91
#